data_AF-A0A1V4VUH4-F1
#
_entry.id   AF-A0A1V4VUH4-F1
#
_cell.length_a   1.000
_cell.length_b   1.000
_cell.length_c   1.000
_cell.angle_alpha   90.00
_cell.angle_beta   90.00
_cell.angle_gamma   90.00
#
_symmetry.space_group_name_H-M   'P 1'
#
loop_
_entity.id
_entity.type
_entity.pdbx_description
1 polymer ?
#
loop_
_entity_poly.entity_id
_entity_poly.type
_entity_poly.pdbx_seq_one_letter_code
_entity_poly.pdbx_strand_id
1 'polypeptide(L)'
;MATLDGGAKQTLHYTDITPPVVIFAVTRGGNHVFGYVMGANKRGLPELKIEALEEVLTIYKDEILSNVYVGWVRGYLDEEREKLESFIKTPTGGRILLCHPRKAFAALINALKAPDNAVWLE
;
A
#
# COMPACT_ATOMS: atom_id res chain seq x y z
N MET A 1 -5.48 22.83 7.49
CA MET A 1 -5.45 21.59 6.69
C MET A 1 -6.88 21.30 6.27
N ALA A 2 -7.27 21.57 5.03
CA ALA A 2 -8.61 21.29 4.56
C ALA A 2 -8.67 19.83 4.10
N THR A 3 -9.28 18.95 4.89
CA THR A 3 -9.81 17.69 4.39
C THR A 3 -10.98 18.05 3.48
N LEU A 4 -10.73 18.11 2.18
CA LEU A 4 -11.78 18.14 1.17
C LEU A 4 -12.46 16.77 1.19
N ASP A 5 -13.48 16.62 2.04
CA ASP A 5 -14.45 15.55 1.87
C ASP A 5 -15.49 16.07 0.88
N GLY A 6 -15.40 15.57 -0.35
CA GLY A 6 -16.26 16.00 -1.45
C GLY A 6 -17.52 15.15 -1.51
N GLY A 7 -18.68 15.77 -1.30
CA GLY A 7 -19.94 15.21 -1.78
C GLY A 7 -21.20 15.72 -1.08
N ALA A 8 -22.03 16.46 -1.80
CA ALA A 8 -23.40 16.84 -1.41
C ALA A 8 -24.37 15.64 -1.23
N LYS A 9 -23.85 14.40 -1.16
CA LYS A 9 -24.58 13.13 -0.99
C LYS A 9 -24.04 12.24 0.14
N GLN A 10 -23.05 12.68 0.92
CA GLN A 10 -22.36 11.84 1.92
C GLN A 10 -23.20 11.41 3.13
N THR A 11 -24.43 11.90 3.30
CA THR A 11 -25.28 11.57 4.45
C THR A 11 -26.28 10.44 4.18
N LEU A 12 -26.31 9.85 2.98
CA LEU A 12 -27.28 8.82 2.60
C LEU A 12 -26.79 7.37 2.79
N HIS A 13 -25.48 7.13 2.84
CA HIS A 13 -24.94 5.77 3.00
C HIS A 13 -23.87 5.75 4.08
N TYR A 14 -24.11 4.96 5.12
CA TYR A 14 -23.23 4.73 6.27
C TYR A 14 -22.04 3.80 5.95
N THR A 15 -21.68 3.68 4.67
CA THR A 15 -20.65 2.75 4.18
C THR A 15 -19.31 3.45 4.08
N ASP A 16 -18.33 2.95 4.84
CA ASP A 16 -16.93 3.27 4.59
C ASP A 16 -16.56 2.74 3.20
N ILE A 17 -16.24 3.65 2.28
CA ILE A 17 -15.83 3.33 0.91
C ILE A 17 -14.31 3.16 0.79
N THR A 18 -13.57 3.27 1.90
CA THR A 18 -12.11 3.07 1.90
C THR A 18 -11.82 1.59 1.61
N PRO A 19 -10.96 1.26 0.62
CA PRO A 19 -10.56 -0.13 0.40
C PRO A 19 -9.88 -0.70 1.65
N PRO A 20 -10.16 -1.97 2.01
CA PRO A 20 -9.62 -2.56 3.24
C PRO A 20 -8.11 -2.81 3.15
N VAL A 21 -7.57 -2.95 1.93
CA VAL A 21 -6.15 -3.10 1.65
C VAL A 21 -5.77 -2.20 0.48
N VAL A 22 -4.64 -1.50 0.60
CA VAL A 22 -4.03 -0.68 -0.45
C VAL A 22 -2.51 -0.82 -0.40
N ILE A 23 -1.84 -0.78 -1.55
CA ILE A 23 -0.38 -0.82 -1.69
C ILE A 23 0.03 0.33 -2.62
N PHE A 24 0.92 1.20 -2.16
CA PHE A 24 1.43 2.32 -2.94
C PHE A 24 2.95 2.33 -2.95
N ALA A 25 3.52 2.71 -4.09
CA ALA A 25 4.91 3.12 -4.21
C ALA A 25 5.02 4.12 -5.35
N VAL A 26 6.04 4.97 -5.31
CA VAL A 26 6.43 5.81 -6.44
C VAL A 26 7.45 5.03 -7.26
N THR A 27 7.21 4.89 -8.56
CA THR A 27 8.04 4.10 -9.47
C THR A 27 8.55 4.92 -10.64
N ARG A 28 9.78 4.65 -11.09
CA ARG A 28 10.37 5.16 -12.33
C ARG A 28 9.84 4.37 -13.53
N GLY A 29 8.53 4.44 -13.78
CA GLY A 29 7.87 3.71 -14.87
C GLY A 29 6.38 3.52 -14.66
N GLY A 30 5.66 3.20 -15.74
CA GLY A 30 4.20 3.04 -15.75
C GLY A 30 3.69 1.61 -15.56
N ASN A 31 4.58 0.63 -15.33
CA ASN A 31 4.16 -0.76 -15.14
C ASN A 31 3.62 -0.98 -13.72
N HIS A 32 2.52 -1.72 -13.59
CA HIS A 32 1.94 -2.05 -12.29
C HIS A 32 2.70 -3.23 -11.65
N VAL A 33 3.77 -2.92 -10.94
CA VAL A 33 4.69 -3.92 -10.36
C VAL A 33 4.04 -4.83 -9.31
N PHE A 34 2.96 -4.39 -8.66
CA PHE A 34 2.27 -5.16 -7.61
C PHE A 34 1.12 -6.03 -8.12
N GLY A 35 0.93 -6.18 -9.43
CA GLY A 35 -0.25 -6.83 -10.01
C GLY A 35 -0.51 -8.27 -9.54
N TYR A 36 0.52 -9.00 -9.11
CA TYR A 36 0.43 -10.41 -8.71
C TYR A 36 0.67 -10.67 -7.22
N VAL A 37 0.88 -9.63 -6.41
CA VAL A 37 1.16 -9.81 -4.97
C VAL A 37 -0.07 -10.19 -4.17
N MET A 38 -1.26 -9.86 -4.68
CA MET A 38 -2.55 -10.32 -4.16
C MET A 38 -3.10 -11.40 -5.09
N GLY A 39 -3.48 -12.54 -4.53
CA GLY A 39 -4.16 -13.61 -5.25
C GLY A 39 -5.38 -14.11 -4.50
N ALA A 40 -5.83 -15.31 -4.87
CA ALA A 40 -6.87 -16.03 -4.15
C ALA A 40 -6.31 -17.39 -3.69
N ASN A 41 -6.59 -17.77 -2.45
CA ASN A 41 -6.23 -19.08 -1.93
C ASN A 41 -7.16 -20.17 -2.49
N LYS A 42 -6.95 -21.43 -2.07
CA LYS A 42 -7.77 -22.58 -2.49
C LYS A 42 -9.27 -22.44 -2.17
N ARG A 43 -9.64 -21.57 -1.24
CA ARG A 43 -11.04 -21.27 -0.85
C ARG A 43 -11.61 -20.05 -1.58
N GLY A 44 -10.84 -19.43 -2.48
CA GLY A 44 -11.23 -18.22 -3.20
C GLY A 44 -11.15 -16.95 -2.35
N LEU A 45 -10.56 -17.00 -1.15
CA LEU A 45 -10.38 -15.80 -0.32
C LEU A 45 -9.09 -15.07 -0.73
N PRO A 46 -9.04 -13.73 -0.62
CA PRO A 46 -7.82 -12.99 -0.92
C PRO A 46 -6.65 -13.46 -0.06
N GLU A 47 -5.49 -13.59 -0.69
CA GLU A 47 -4.25 -14.07 -0.07
C GLU A 47 -3.09 -13.17 -0.50
N LEU A 48 -2.24 -12.81 0.46
CA LEU A 48 -1.00 -12.09 0.19
C LEU A 48 0.10 -13.09 -0.14
N LYS A 49 0.67 -12.98 -1.32
CA LYS A 49 1.78 -13.82 -1.77
C LYS A 49 3.11 -13.15 -1.39
N ILE A 50 3.63 -13.51 -0.21
CA ILE A 50 4.89 -12.95 0.31
C ILE A 50 6.05 -13.15 -0.66
N GLU A 51 6.18 -14.33 -1.27
CA GLU A 51 7.25 -14.61 -2.25
C GLU A 51 7.18 -13.68 -3.47
N ALA A 52 5.97 -13.44 -3.99
CA ALA A 52 5.78 -12.52 -5.11
C ALA A 52 6.06 -11.06 -4.71
N LEU A 53 5.68 -10.67 -3.49
CA LEU A 53 6.01 -9.34 -2.97
C LEU A 53 7.53 -9.18 -2.82
N GLU A 54 8.22 -10.17 -2.27
CA GLU A 54 9.68 -10.17 -2.13
C GLU A 54 10.39 -10.09 -3.49
N GLU A 55 9.93 -10.87 -4.47
CA GLU A 55 10.43 -10.84 -5.85
C GLU A 55 10.27 -9.43 -6.45
N VAL A 56 9.07 -8.85 -6.36
CA VAL A 56 8.80 -7.49 -6.85
C VAL A 56 9.73 -6.48 -6.19
N LEU A 57 9.92 -6.58 -4.87
CA LEU A 57 10.78 -5.66 -4.16
C LEU A 57 12.26 -5.81 -4.55
N THR A 58 12.68 -7.03 -4.85
CA THR A 58 14.07 -7.30 -5.23
C THR A 58 14.36 -6.88 -6.66
N ILE A 59 13.50 -7.26 -7.62
CA ILE A 59 13.67 -6.98 -9.05
C ILE A 59 13.51 -5.48 -9.34
N TYR A 60 12.47 -4.85 -8.81
CA TYR A 60 12.17 -3.44 -9.06
C TYR A 60 12.83 -2.51 -8.04
N LYS A 61 13.91 -2.94 -7.37
CA LYS A 61 14.53 -2.17 -6.29
C LYS A 61 14.93 -0.76 -6.73
N ASP A 62 15.54 -0.63 -7.89
CA ASP A 62 16.03 0.64 -8.43
C ASP A 62 14.93 1.46 -9.12
N GLU A 63 13.83 0.81 -9.50
CA GLU A 63 12.65 1.47 -10.07
C GLU A 63 11.72 2.03 -8.98
N ILE A 64 11.67 1.42 -7.80
CA ILE A 64 10.87 1.91 -6.66
C ILE A 64 11.64 3.03 -5.95
N LEU A 65 11.16 4.26 -6.11
CA LEU A 65 11.80 5.49 -5.64
C LEU A 65 11.45 5.86 -4.19
N SER A 66 10.34 5.32 -3.67
CA SER A 66 9.82 5.61 -2.32
C SER A 66 9.83 4.39 -1.40
N ASN A 67 9.47 4.60 -0.14
CA ASN A 67 8.97 3.50 0.69
C ASN A 67 7.71 2.88 0.04
N VAL A 68 7.39 1.64 0.44
CA VAL A 68 6.17 0.97 0.01
C VAL A 68 5.12 1.14 1.10
N TYR A 69 4.08 1.92 0.82
CA TYR A 69 3.02 2.23 1.79
C TYR A 69 1.93 1.17 1.68
N VAL A 70 1.76 0.37 2.72
CA VAL A 70 0.69 -0.62 2.78
C VAL A 70 -0.35 -0.18 3.80
N GLY A 71 -1.55 0.11 3.31
CA GLY A 71 -2.71 0.35 4.13
C GLY A 71 -3.48 -0.94 4.32
N TRP A 72 -3.70 -1.37 5.56
CA TRP A 72 -4.46 -2.58 5.87
C TRP A 72 -5.32 -2.37 7.11
N VAL A 73 -6.64 -2.51 6.96
CA VAL A 73 -7.61 -2.40 8.06
C VAL A 73 -7.48 -3.61 8.99
N ARG A 74 -7.28 -3.37 10.29
CA ARG A 74 -7.32 -4.44 11.31
C ARG A 74 -8.72 -5.03 11.39
N GLY A 75 -8.82 -6.36 11.52
CA GLY A 75 -10.08 -7.09 11.47
C GLY A 75 -10.45 -7.59 10.07
N TYR A 76 -9.65 -7.28 9.04
CA TYR A 76 -9.82 -7.80 7.69
C TYR A 76 -8.62 -8.67 7.32
N LEU A 77 -8.83 -9.99 7.21
CA LEU A 77 -7.79 -10.97 6.86
C LEU A 77 -6.53 -10.83 7.75
N ASP A 78 -6.71 -10.79 9.07
CA ASP A 78 -5.61 -10.52 10.01
C ASP A 78 -4.47 -11.54 9.91
N GLU A 79 -4.75 -12.79 9.57
CA GLU A 79 -3.71 -13.81 9.30
C GLU A 79 -2.78 -13.41 8.14
N GLU A 80 -3.32 -12.85 7.05
CA GLU A 80 -2.53 -12.35 5.93
C GLU A 80 -1.77 -11.08 6.30
N ARG A 81 -2.38 -10.22 7.14
CA ARG A 81 -1.74 -9.02 7.69
C ARG A 81 -0.57 -9.39 8.60
N GLU A 82 -0.68 -10.46 9.39
CA GLU A 82 0.40 -10.96 10.26
C GLU A 82 1.58 -11.53 9.45
N LYS A 83 1.32 -12.18 8.30
CA LYS A 83 2.39 -12.58 7.37
C LYS A 83 3.19 -11.37 6.90
N LEU A 84 2.49 -10.28 6.54
CA LEU A 84 3.14 -9.03 6.16
C LEU A 84 3.92 -8.40 7.33
N GLU A 85 3.33 -8.34 8.53
CA GLU A 85 4.01 -7.84 9.73
C GLU A 85 5.29 -8.62 10.04
N SER A 86 5.30 -9.93 9.76
CA SER A 86 6.49 -10.78 9.88
C SER A 86 7.50 -10.48 8.78
N PHE A 87 7.06 -10.34 7.53
CA PHE A 87 7.93 -10.01 6.39
C PHE A 87 8.62 -8.64 6.54
N ILE A 88 7.95 -7.64 7.12
CA ILE A 88 8.52 -6.29 7.36
C ILE A 88 9.80 -6.34 8.22
N LYS A 89 9.93 -7.35 9.07
CA LYS A 89 11.12 -7.52 9.94
C LYS A 89 12.35 -8.04 9.17
N THR A 90 12.18 -8.45 7.91
CA THR A 90 13.28 -8.87 7.04
C THR A 90 13.98 -7.67 6.40
N PRO A 91 15.23 -7.81 5.92
CA PRO A 91 15.92 -6.72 5.21
C PRO A 91 15.17 -6.22 3.98
N THR A 92 14.56 -7.12 3.20
CA THR A 92 13.80 -6.77 1.99
C THR A 92 12.49 -6.04 2.33
N GLY A 93 11.81 -6.49 3.40
CA GLY A 93 10.56 -5.90 3.87
C GLY A 93 10.71 -4.60 4.64
N GLY A 94 11.92 -4.22 5.08
CA GLY A 94 12.15 -3.07 5.96
C GLY A 94 11.73 -1.70 5.40
N ARG A 95 11.54 -1.58 4.09
CA ARG A 95 11.02 -0.36 3.43
C ARG A 95 9.50 -0.26 3.35
N ILE A 96 8.78 -1.25 3.88
CA ILE A 96 7.32 -1.27 3.90
C ILE A 96 6.80 -0.52 5.14
N LEU A 97 5.92 0.44 4.92
CA LEU A 97 5.21 1.16 5.96
C LEU A 97 3.76 0.64 6.07
N LEU A 98 3.53 -0.25 7.03
CA LEU A 98 2.21 -0.82 7.29
C LEU A 98 1.41 0.03 8.29
N CYS A 99 0.21 0.48 7.88
CA CYS A 99 -0.69 1.23 8.74
C CYS A 99 -2.16 1.12 8.25
N HIS A 100 -3.07 1.92 8.80
CA HIS A 100 -4.45 2.01 8.30
C HIS A 100 -4.48 2.67 6.91
N PRO A 101 -5.37 2.28 5.96
CA PRO A 101 -5.41 2.87 4.60
C PRO A 101 -5.40 4.40 4.57
N ARG A 102 -6.24 5.06 5.39
CA ARG A 102 -6.23 6.54 5.49
C ARG A 102 -4.86 7.12 5.87
N LYS A 103 -4.11 6.45 6.74
CA LYS A 103 -2.74 6.87 7.11
C LYS A 103 -1.74 6.58 5.99
N ALA A 104 -1.90 5.49 5.25
CA ALA A 104 -1.05 5.17 4.10
C ALA A 104 -1.17 6.24 3.01
N PHE A 105 -2.40 6.66 2.67
CA PHE A 105 -2.65 7.79 1.78
C PHE A 105 -2.01 9.08 2.30
N ALA A 106 -2.22 9.43 3.57
CA ALA A 106 -1.64 10.63 4.16
C ALA A 106 -0.10 10.61 4.13
N ALA A 107 0.52 9.44 4.39
CA ALA A 107 1.96 9.25 4.35
C ALA A 107 2.51 9.44 2.94
N LEU A 108 1.84 8.86 1.92
CA LEU A 108 2.20 9.06 0.51
C LEU A 108 2.06 10.54 0.11
N ILE A 109 0.95 11.18 0.44
CA ILE A 109 0.71 12.61 0.13
C ILE A 109 1.79 13.49 0.76
N ASN A 110 2.17 13.22 2.01
CA ASN A 110 3.23 13.96 2.67
C ASN A 110 4.58 13.71 2.00
N ALA A 111 4.87 12.48 1.61
CA ALA A 111 6.11 12.15 0.91
C ALA A 111 6.20 12.85 -0.44
N LEU A 112 5.11 12.90 -1.21
CA LEU A 112 5.04 13.62 -2.50
C LEU A 112 5.21 15.14 -2.37
N LYS A 113 4.85 15.72 -1.21
CA LYS A 113 5.00 17.16 -0.93
C LYS A 113 6.37 17.53 -0.37
N ALA A 114 7.17 16.56 0.07
CA ALA A 114 8.46 16.83 0.68
C ALA A 114 9.45 17.35 -0.38
N PRO A 115 10.15 18.48 -0.14
CA PRO A 115 11.10 19.04 -1.11
C PRO A 115 12.19 18.05 -1.53
N ASP A 116 12.67 17.22 -0.59
CA ASP A 116 13.70 16.20 -0.83
C ASP A 116 13.26 15.13 -1.85
N ASN A 117 11.95 14.95 -2.03
CA ASN A 117 11.36 13.98 -2.93
C ASN A 117 10.89 14.60 -4.26
N ALA A 118 11.17 15.89 -4.51
CA ALA A 118 10.75 16.56 -5.75
C ALA A 118 11.28 15.86 -7.01
N VAL A 119 12.46 15.24 -6.92
CA VAL A 119 13.10 14.43 -7.98
C VAL A 119 12.26 13.22 -8.43
N TRP A 120 11.27 12.80 -7.66
CA TRP A 120 10.35 11.73 -8.09
C TRP A 120 9.36 12.17 -9.16
N LEU A 121 9.15 13.48 -9.31
CA LEU A 121 8.17 14.08 -10.23
C LEU A 121 8.82 14.71 -11.47
N GLU A 122 10.16 14.64 -11.57
CA GLU A 122 10.94 15.04 -12.73
C GLU A 122 11.04 13.89 -13.75
#